data_AF-A0A545VGM6-F1
#
_entry.id   AF-A0A545VGM6-F1
#
_cell.length_a   1.000
_cell.length_b   1.000
_cell.length_c   1.000
_cell.angle_alpha   90.00
_cell.angle_beta   90.00
_cell.angle_gamma   90.00
#
_symmetry.space_group_name_H-M   'P 1'
#
loop_
_entity.id
_entity.type
_entity.pdbx_description
1 polymer ?
#
loop_
_entity_poly.entity_id
_entity_poly.type
_entity_poly.pdbx_seq_one_letter_code
_entity_poly.pdbx_strand_id
1 'polypeptide(L)'
;MPGPIPLRMQQVHLGRGPLGYLVVNPSHKTPQAVYASEHERQESILLKRCPVDIWPGGTSYTYGCPRPILMYKRHHNQLVLFHESIVIAIVDIVKRWFADVDAKFPERMPLHKDEEELLQWLDTQVEHGNIAPYSAETLGSWRPDFLVEDENGDENFRLTEINARFCFNGFMHGSYGQTALESMGMDESGLVGAADGAEFFNGLLRLFRHDRPLHLLKGEEKGIDIGMFIHAVQLHLGVTPRLITPNDLRLIPDPTDPSRTILCCLVKSSTQTTSPLRTASGEVVEEIRQVGLELHQRELAAMDTDMMHHISLRCFNDMRTILLVHDKRMLGIIQQELPSLVRRGVLTVEQAQALAKGIADTALPGSPYMQDLLHQSNINPGLKDEYLLKPVRGGKGAGIVFGEDLSADEWLAALRDLQSPVLNPAGASFVAQRKVVQHNYELVLKACGETLTQPLVGTYHTVHGAYLGIGTWRSSGDRICAANTIAAIVATLVASVAAAPTEKRDLPLLGGHSGIIKGVGPLLDSVESLVPALGGSGNGQGEDTAGPILSGLGKLPLGGR
;
A
#
# COMPACT_ATOMS: atom_id res chain seq x y z
N MET A 1 -25.55 13.12 -34.09
CA MET A 1 -25.63 12.32 -32.85
C MET A 1 -24.50 12.79 -31.96
N PRO A 2 -24.74 13.37 -30.78
CA PRO A 2 -23.66 13.50 -29.82
C PRO A 2 -23.09 12.09 -29.59
N GLY A 3 -21.77 11.94 -29.64
CA GLY A 3 -21.11 10.66 -29.40
C GLY A 3 -21.46 10.10 -28.02
N PRO A 4 -21.15 8.83 -27.73
CA PRO A 4 -21.36 8.28 -26.41
C PRO A 4 -20.70 9.18 -25.36
N ILE A 5 -21.46 9.56 -24.33
CA ILE A 5 -20.94 10.36 -23.21
C ILE A 5 -19.82 9.54 -22.55
N PRO A 6 -18.61 10.10 -22.35
CA PRO A 6 -17.51 9.40 -21.69
C PRO A 6 -17.95 8.89 -20.31
N LEU A 7 -17.71 7.60 -20.03
CA LEU A 7 -18.01 6.98 -18.75
C LEU A 7 -17.01 7.44 -17.68
N ARG A 8 -17.26 8.62 -17.11
CA ARG A 8 -16.43 9.28 -16.08
C ARG A 8 -16.74 8.82 -14.67
N MET A 9 -15.74 8.82 -13.80
CA MET A 9 -15.93 8.54 -12.38
C MET A 9 -16.93 9.53 -11.77
N GLN A 10 -17.78 9.03 -10.88
CA GLN A 10 -18.88 9.81 -10.30
C GLN A 10 -19.04 9.50 -8.82
N GLN A 11 -19.35 10.52 -8.02
CA GLN A 11 -19.75 10.28 -6.64
C GLN A 11 -21.20 9.78 -6.59
N VAL A 12 -21.48 8.81 -5.72
CA VAL A 12 -22.83 8.22 -5.59
C VAL A 12 -23.31 8.16 -4.14
N HIS A 13 -24.62 8.23 -3.96
CA HIS A 13 -25.32 7.80 -2.76
C HIS A 13 -25.60 6.29 -2.83
N LEU A 14 -25.36 5.57 -1.75
CA LEU A 14 -25.74 4.17 -1.60
C LEU A 14 -27.19 4.03 -1.08
N GLY A 15 -27.85 2.92 -1.43
CA GLY A 15 -29.21 2.58 -1.02
C GLY A 15 -30.31 3.52 -1.58
N ARG A 16 -30.05 4.23 -2.68
CA ARG A 16 -30.98 5.22 -3.27
C ARG A 16 -31.18 4.98 -4.75
N GLY A 17 -32.34 5.36 -5.28
CA GLY A 17 -32.62 5.23 -6.72
C GLY A 17 -32.92 3.79 -7.19
N PRO A 18 -33.29 3.61 -8.46
CA PRO A 18 -33.79 2.34 -8.98
C PRO A 18 -32.71 1.26 -9.12
N LEU A 19 -31.43 1.65 -9.17
CA LEU A 19 -30.28 0.75 -9.25
C LEU A 19 -29.67 0.48 -7.86
N GLY A 20 -30.32 0.91 -6.79
CA GLY A 20 -29.77 0.86 -5.44
C GLY A 20 -28.71 1.93 -5.16
N TYR A 21 -28.21 2.64 -6.17
CA TYR A 21 -27.42 3.87 -5.99
C TYR A 21 -27.94 5.03 -6.84
N LEU A 22 -27.61 6.26 -6.42
CA LEU A 22 -27.97 7.50 -7.12
C LEU A 22 -26.74 8.40 -7.26
N VAL A 23 -26.45 8.86 -8.47
CA VAL A 23 -25.37 9.83 -8.72
C VAL A 23 -25.63 11.12 -7.96
N VAL A 24 -24.60 11.63 -7.26
CA VAL A 24 -24.64 12.95 -6.65
C VAL A 24 -24.76 13.97 -7.77
N ASN A 25 -25.88 14.70 -7.81
CA ASN A 25 -26.17 15.66 -8.86
C ASN A 25 -26.41 17.04 -8.24
N PRO A 26 -25.56 18.04 -8.51
CA PRO A 26 -25.74 19.39 -7.96
C PRO A 26 -26.99 20.11 -8.44
N SER A 27 -27.55 19.71 -9.58
CA SER A 27 -28.81 20.26 -10.11
C SER A 27 -30.05 19.74 -9.37
N HIS A 28 -29.92 18.66 -8.58
CA HIS A 28 -31.00 18.12 -7.76
C HIS A 28 -30.72 18.34 -6.28
N LYS A 29 -31.62 19.07 -5.61
CA LYS A 29 -31.46 19.35 -4.17
C LYS A 29 -31.77 18.10 -3.33
N THR A 30 -30.74 17.31 -3.04
CA THR A 30 -30.77 16.34 -1.95
C THR A 30 -30.87 17.11 -0.61
N PRO A 31 -31.84 16.80 0.27
CA PRO A 31 -31.98 17.49 1.55
C PRO A 31 -30.75 17.32 2.45
N GLN A 32 -30.33 18.37 3.16
CA GLN A 32 -29.18 18.32 4.08
C GLN A 32 -29.26 17.18 5.10
N ALA A 33 -30.46 16.87 5.60
CA ALA A 33 -30.69 15.78 6.55
C ALA A 33 -30.26 14.40 6.00
N VAL A 34 -30.30 14.20 4.67
CA VAL A 34 -29.79 12.98 4.03
C VAL A 34 -28.28 12.89 4.20
N TYR A 35 -27.55 13.95 3.87
CA TYR A 35 -26.10 13.97 3.99
C TYR A 35 -25.65 13.80 5.45
N ALA A 36 -26.33 14.44 6.40
CA ALA A 36 -26.06 14.28 7.83
C ALA A 36 -26.27 12.82 8.27
N SER A 37 -27.41 12.21 7.93
CA SER A 37 -27.72 10.83 8.29
C SER A 37 -26.72 9.82 7.71
N GLU A 38 -26.23 10.05 6.49
CA GLU A 38 -25.20 9.20 5.88
C GLU A 38 -23.88 9.26 6.65
N HIS A 39 -23.43 10.44 7.11
CA HIS A 39 -22.20 10.56 7.90
C HIS A 39 -22.36 9.91 9.27
N GLU A 40 -23.47 10.21 9.97
CA GLU A 40 -23.74 9.62 11.29
C GLU A 40 -23.74 8.09 11.22
N ARG A 41 -24.34 7.52 10.16
CA ARG A 41 -24.34 6.08 9.93
C ARG A 41 -22.92 5.54 9.72
N GLN A 42 -22.12 6.17 8.86
CA GLN A 42 -20.75 5.75 8.60
C GLN A 42 -19.86 5.85 9.85
N GLU A 43 -19.90 6.99 10.56
CA GLU A 43 -19.14 7.18 11.81
C GLU A 43 -19.53 6.13 12.85
N SER A 44 -20.82 5.84 13.01
CA SER A 44 -21.29 4.77 13.91
C SER A 44 -20.71 3.41 13.56
N ILE A 45 -20.61 3.08 12.27
CA ILE A 45 -20.01 1.81 11.80
C ILE A 45 -18.51 1.79 12.09
N LEU A 46 -17.79 2.88 11.79
CA LEU A 46 -16.35 2.99 12.01
C LEU A 46 -15.99 2.89 13.50
N LEU A 47 -16.74 3.56 14.37
CA LEU A 47 -16.49 3.57 15.81
C LEU A 47 -16.81 2.23 16.50
N LYS A 48 -17.70 1.42 15.93
CA LYS A 48 -17.90 0.03 16.40
C LYS A 48 -16.70 -0.87 16.12
N ARG A 49 -15.87 -0.52 15.12
CA ARG A 49 -14.69 -1.31 14.71
C ARG A 49 -13.41 -0.87 15.39
N CYS A 50 -13.26 0.43 15.62
CA CYS A 50 -12.06 1.00 16.19
C CYS A 50 -12.43 2.14 17.16
N PRO A 51 -12.05 2.03 18.45
CA PRO A 51 -12.25 3.08 19.45
C PRO A 51 -11.68 4.43 19.03
N VAL A 52 -12.32 5.51 19.47
CA VAL A 52 -11.99 6.91 19.14
C VAL A 52 -10.52 7.24 19.39
N ASP A 53 -9.99 6.82 20.54
CA ASP A 53 -8.63 7.11 21.00
C ASP A 53 -7.53 6.43 20.17
N ILE A 54 -7.90 5.41 19.39
CA ILE A 54 -6.98 4.68 18.51
C ILE A 54 -6.89 5.35 17.14
N TRP A 55 -7.94 6.06 16.71
CA TRP A 55 -7.90 6.84 15.47
C TRP A 55 -6.86 7.97 15.59
N PRO A 56 -6.07 8.24 14.53
CA PRO A 56 -5.14 9.34 14.52
C PRO A 56 -5.79 10.66 14.93
N GLY A 57 -5.15 11.33 15.90
CA GLY A 57 -5.63 12.59 16.47
C GLY A 57 -6.97 12.50 17.21
N GLY A 58 -7.51 11.29 17.44
CA GLY A 58 -8.83 11.08 18.03
C GLY A 58 -10.00 11.49 17.14
N THR A 59 -9.76 11.84 15.87
CA THR A 59 -10.77 12.49 15.01
C THR A 59 -10.74 12.03 13.56
N SER A 60 -9.73 11.30 13.10
CA SER A 60 -9.58 11.03 11.67
C SER A 60 -10.71 10.19 11.03
N TYR A 61 -11.53 9.49 11.82
CA TYR A 61 -12.75 8.83 11.32
C TYR A 61 -13.78 9.83 10.77
N THR A 62 -13.79 11.07 11.29
CA THR A 62 -14.71 12.15 10.84
C THR A 62 -14.34 12.71 9.46
N TYR A 63 -13.15 12.36 8.94
CA TYR A 63 -12.76 12.69 7.57
C TYR A 63 -13.37 11.73 6.54
N GLY A 64 -13.96 10.61 6.97
CA GLY A 64 -14.65 9.68 6.08
C GLY A 64 -15.82 10.32 5.35
N CYS A 65 -15.91 10.08 4.05
CA CYS A 65 -17.07 10.42 3.23
C CYS A 65 -17.86 9.14 2.93
N PRO A 66 -19.17 9.07 3.27
CA PRO A 66 -20.01 7.90 3.03
C PRO A 66 -20.51 7.77 1.59
N ARG A 67 -20.19 8.75 0.73
CA ARG A 67 -20.59 8.79 -0.68
C ARG A 67 -19.39 8.42 -1.54
N PRO A 68 -19.27 7.15 -1.96
CA PRO A 68 -18.08 6.67 -2.63
C PRO A 68 -17.96 7.15 -4.07
N ILE A 69 -16.77 6.99 -4.64
CA ILE A 69 -16.53 7.20 -6.06
C ILE A 69 -16.82 5.90 -6.82
N LEU A 70 -17.79 5.96 -7.73
CA LEU A 70 -18.11 4.91 -8.68
C LEU A 70 -17.12 4.95 -9.85
N MET A 71 -16.44 3.83 -10.05
CA MET A 71 -15.53 3.57 -11.15
C MET A 71 -16.07 2.50 -12.08
N TYR A 72 -15.55 2.49 -13.30
CA TYR A 72 -15.86 1.44 -14.28
C TYR A 72 -14.70 0.46 -14.39
N LYS A 73 -15.00 -0.74 -14.89
CA LYS A 73 -14.03 -1.82 -15.10
C LYS A 73 -12.79 -1.38 -15.88
N ARG A 74 -12.94 -0.44 -16.83
CA ARG A 74 -11.82 0.11 -17.61
C ARG A 74 -10.76 0.79 -16.71
N HIS A 75 -11.20 1.54 -15.70
CA HIS A 75 -10.30 2.24 -14.78
C HIS A 75 -9.57 1.25 -13.88
N HIS A 76 -10.28 0.22 -13.40
CA HIS A 76 -9.69 -0.84 -12.60
C HIS A 76 -8.65 -1.64 -13.41
N ASN A 77 -9.01 -2.07 -14.63
CA ASN A 77 -8.09 -2.80 -15.52
C ASN A 77 -6.84 -1.98 -15.86
N GLN A 78 -6.98 -0.66 -16.04
CA GLN A 78 -5.85 0.24 -16.25
C GLN A 78 -4.87 0.19 -15.07
N LEU A 79 -5.36 0.28 -13.82
CA LEU A 79 -4.50 0.21 -12.64
C LEU A 79 -3.86 -1.16 -12.45
N VAL A 80 -4.60 -2.24 -12.68
CA VAL A 80 -4.07 -3.60 -12.55
C VAL A 80 -2.92 -3.82 -13.55
N LEU A 81 -3.14 -3.52 -14.84
CA LEU A 81 -2.10 -3.65 -15.86
C LEU A 81 -0.88 -2.76 -15.53
N PHE A 82 -1.13 -1.51 -15.10
CA PHE A 82 -0.06 -0.60 -14.68
C PHE A 82 0.75 -1.17 -13.52
N HIS A 83 0.08 -1.66 -12.48
CA HIS A 83 0.72 -2.17 -11.27
C HIS A 83 1.52 -3.45 -11.53
N GLU A 84 0.96 -4.40 -12.28
CA GLU A 84 1.69 -5.61 -12.69
C GLU A 84 2.97 -5.23 -13.45
N SER A 85 2.86 -4.27 -14.38
CA SER A 85 3.99 -3.76 -15.15
C SER A 85 5.06 -3.10 -14.27
N ILE A 86 4.65 -2.28 -13.29
CA ILE A 86 5.60 -1.52 -12.48
C ILE A 86 6.36 -2.43 -11.50
N VAL A 87 5.68 -3.45 -10.96
CA VAL A 87 6.33 -4.47 -10.12
C VAL A 87 7.38 -5.22 -10.92
N ILE A 88 7.06 -5.66 -12.14
CA ILE A 88 8.02 -6.37 -13.01
C ILE A 88 9.24 -5.47 -13.29
N ALA A 89 9.01 -4.22 -13.66
CA ALA A 89 10.08 -3.26 -13.95
C ALA A 89 10.97 -3.01 -12.73
N ILE A 90 10.38 -2.74 -11.56
CA ILE A 90 11.11 -2.45 -10.32
C ILE A 90 11.92 -3.67 -9.87
N VAL A 91 11.33 -4.86 -9.88
CA VAL A 91 12.03 -6.09 -9.49
C VAL A 91 13.24 -6.32 -10.38
N ASP A 92 13.11 -6.15 -11.70
CA ASP A 92 14.24 -6.29 -12.62
C ASP A 92 15.32 -5.23 -12.38
N ILE A 93 14.95 -3.95 -12.29
CA ILE A 93 15.90 -2.83 -12.09
C ILE A 93 16.68 -2.99 -10.79
N VAL A 94 15.98 -3.27 -9.68
CA VAL A 94 16.62 -3.39 -8.36
C VAL A 94 17.52 -4.62 -8.28
N LYS A 95 17.12 -5.76 -8.85
CA LYS A 95 17.95 -6.98 -8.85
C LYS A 95 19.31 -6.79 -9.52
N ARG A 96 19.38 -5.93 -10.54
CA ARG A 96 20.60 -5.71 -11.32
C ARG A 96 21.26 -4.37 -10.98
N TRP A 97 20.86 -3.72 -9.89
CA TRP A 97 21.24 -2.35 -9.54
C TRP A 97 22.75 -2.11 -9.64
N PHE A 98 23.55 -2.99 -9.04
CA PHE A 98 25.02 -2.92 -9.10
C PHE A 98 25.65 -3.82 -10.17
N ALA A 99 24.97 -4.88 -10.60
CA ALA A 99 25.52 -5.85 -11.54
C ALA A 99 25.48 -5.38 -13.01
N ASP A 100 24.54 -4.50 -13.37
CA ASP A 100 24.40 -3.99 -14.73
C ASP A 100 25.21 -2.70 -14.94
N VAL A 101 26.48 -2.89 -15.28
CA VAL A 101 27.45 -1.81 -15.53
C VAL A 101 27.10 -0.95 -16.75
N ASP A 102 26.28 -1.43 -17.67
CA ASP A 102 25.85 -0.69 -18.84
C ASP A 102 24.70 0.26 -18.50
N ALA A 103 23.78 -0.18 -17.63
CA ALA A 103 22.65 0.62 -17.18
C ALA A 103 23.03 1.75 -16.21
N LYS A 104 24.15 1.60 -15.48
CA LYS A 104 24.76 2.65 -14.64
C LYS A 104 23.80 3.27 -13.63
N PHE A 105 23.04 2.41 -12.93
CA PHE A 105 22.03 2.88 -11.98
C PHE A 105 22.58 3.71 -10.82
N PRO A 106 23.68 3.30 -10.16
CA PRO A 106 24.26 4.09 -9.08
C PRO A 106 24.71 5.48 -9.55
N GLU A 107 25.19 5.62 -10.78
CA GLU A 107 25.59 6.94 -11.32
C GLU A 107 24.39 7.81 -11.69
N ARG A 108 23.29 7.20 -12.14
CA ARG A 108 22.05 7.90 -12.53
C ARG A 108 21.19 8.28 -11.33
N MET A 109 21.26 7.51 -10.25
CA MET A 109 20.51 7.74 -9.02
C MET A 109 21.41 7.46 -7.80
N PRO A 110 22.45 8.29 -7.57
CA PRO A 110 23.38 8.07 -6.48
C PRO A 110 22.67 8.19 -5.13
N LEU A 111 23.13 7.37 -4.19
CA LEU A 111 22.72 7.39 -2.79
C LEU A 111 23.80 8.06 -1.93
N HIS A 112 23.50 8.26 -0.64
CA HIS A 112 24.60 8.55 0.28
C HIS A 112 25.49 7.32 0.41
N LYS A 113 26.78 7.56 0.70
CA LYS A 113 27.79 6.50 0.79
C LYS A 113 27.33 5.35 1.69
N ASP A 114 26.87 5.65 2.90
CA ASP A 114 26.48 4.63 3.88
C ASP A 114 25.23 3.83 3.43
N GLU A 115 24.34 4.46 2.65
CA GLU A 115 23.17 3.78 2.06
C GLU A 115 23.60 2.84 0.92
N GLU A 116 24.54 3.27 0.08
CA GLU A 116 25.09 2.43 -0.98
C GLU A 116 25.87 1.24 -0.41
N GLU A 117 26.72 1.47 0.59
CA GLU A 117 27.46 0.42 1.30
C GLU A 117 26.50 -0.58 1.96
N LEU A 118 25.39 -0.11 2.56
CA LEU A 118 24.34 -0.98 3.09
C LEU A 118 23.71 -1.85 1.99
N LEU A 119 23.38 -1.27 0.83
CA LEU A 119 22.76 -2.04 -0.26
C LEU A 119 23.73 -3.07 -0.85
N GLN A 120 25.01 -2.72 -1.03
CA GLN A 120 26.04 -3.66 -1.47
C GLN A 120 26.25 -4.78 -0.43
N TRP A 121 26.24 -4.43 0.86
CA TRP A 121 26.30 -5.42 1.93
C TRP A 121 25.10 -6.37 1.87
N LEU A 122 23.88 -5.88 1.63
CA LEU A 122 22.70 -6.73 1.48
C LEU A 122 22.83 -7.73 0.34
N ASP A 123 23.45 -7.36 -0.78
CA ASP A 123 23.72 -8.31 -1.87
C ASP A 123 24.64 -9.45 -1.40
N THR A 124 25.66 -9.17 -0.60
CA THR A 124 26.48 -10.25 0.03
C THR A 124 25.66 -11.13 0.97
N GLN A 125 24.64 -10.57 1.64
CA GLN A 125 23.76 -11.35 2.52
C GLN A 125 22.81 -12.26 1.73
N VAL A 126 22.42 -11.86 0.52
CA VAL A 126 21.70 -12.74 -0.42
C VAL A 126 22.58 -13.91 -0.82
N GLU A 127 23.85 -13.66 -1.18
CA GLU A 127 24.81 -14.71 -1.57
C GLU A 127 25.06 -15.72 -0.44
N HIS A 128 25.13 -15.24 0.81
CA HIS A 128 25.25 -16.09 1.99
C HIS A 128 23.95 -16.79 2.40
N GLY A 129 22.82 -16.50 1.75
CA GLY A 129 21.51 -17.08 2.08
C GLY A 129 20.90 -16.55 3.38
N ASN A 130 21.37 -15.42 3.90
CA ASN A 130 20.86 -14.80 5.12
C ASN A 130 19.56 -14.04 4.90
N ILE A 131 19.34 -13.53 3.67
CA ILE A 131 18.10 -12.91 3.23
C ILE A 131 17.70 -13.42 1.85
N ALA A 132 16.42 -13.34 1.52
CA ALA A 132 15.93 -13.72 0.20
C ALA A 132 16.38 -12.72 -0.89
N PRO A 133 16.59 -13.18 -2.13
CA PRO A 133 16.77 -12.30 -3.27
C PRO A 133 15.60 -11.33 -3.42
N TYR A 134 15.88 -10.09 -3.86
CA TYR A 134 14.83 -9.12 -4.11
C TYR A 134 13.84 -9.67 -5.14
N SER A 135 12.57 -9.82 -4.79
CA SER A 135 11.56 -10.38 -5.68
C SER A 135 10.18 -9.84 -5.32
N ALA A 136 9.16 -10.17 -6.12
CA ALA A 136 7.78 -9.82 -5.80
C ALA A 136 7.41 -10.25 -4.37
N GLU A 137 7.91 -11.39 -3.90
CA GLU A 137 7.59 -11.93 -2.56
C GLU A 137 8.26 -11.20 -1.38
N THR A 138 9.18 -10.26 -1.65
CA THR A 138 10.01 -9.61 -0.61
C THR A 138 9.89 -8.08 -0.62
N LEU A 139 8.97 -7.51 -1.40
CA LEU A 139 8.92 -6.05 -1.61
C LEU A 139 8.47 -5.27 -0.37
N GLY A 140 7.77 -5.94 0.55
CA GLY A 140 7.08 -5.29 1.65
C GLY A 140 5.78 -4.63 1.19
N SER A 141 5.36 -3.59 1.88
CA SER A 141 4.13 -2.84 1.58
C SER A 141 4.40 -1.50 0.90
N TRP A 142 3.63 -1.21 -0.15
CA TRP A 142 3.66 0.07 -0.86
C TRP A 142 2.30 0.75 -0.85
N ARG A 143 2.31 2.09 -0.85
CA ARG A 143 1.17 2.92 -1.24
C ARG A 143 1.56 3.86 -2.39
N PRO A 144 1.29 3.47 -3.62
CA PRO A 144 1.45 4.37 -4.76
C PRO A 144 0.34 5.42 -4.81
N ASP A 145 0.71 6.68 -5.06
CA ASP A 145 -0.22 7.81 -5.13
C ASP A 145 -0.30 8.32 -6.57
N PHE A 146 -1.53 8.45 -7.09
CA PHE A 146 -1.79 8.82 -8.48
C PHE A 146 -2.82 9.96 -8.60
N LEU A 147 -2.71 10.70 -9.69
CA LEU A 147 -3.59 11.80 -10.07
C LEU A 147 -4.41 11.39 -11.30
N VAL A 148 -5.53 12.06 -11.54
CA VAL A 148 -6.41 11.77 -12.68
C VAL A 148 -6.33 12.89 -13.69
N GLU A 149 -5.89 12.60 -14.91
CA GLU A 149 -5.76 13.54 -16.02
C GLU A 149 -6.77 13.19 -17.11
N ASP A 150 -7.27 14.20 -17.83
CA ASP A 150 -8.05 13.99 -19.05
C ASP A 150 -7.10 13.79 -20.24
N GLU A 151 -7.16 12.63 -20.90
CA GLU A 151 -6.38 12.32 -22.09
C GLU A 151 -7.31 11.85 -23.21
N ASN A 152 -7.42 12.64 -24.29
CA ASN A 152 -8.30 12.38 -25.43
C ASN A 152 -9.78 12.16 -25.04
N GLY A 153 -10.23 12.82 -23.97
CA GLY A 153 -11.61 12.72 -23.46
C GLY A 153 -11.85 11.61 -22.45
N ASP A 154 -10.85 10.75 -22.21
CA ASP A 154 -10.86 9.67 -21.23
C ASP A 154 -10.04 10.00 -19.97
N GLU A 155 -10.43 9.44 -18.84
CA GLU A 155 -9.69 9.55 -17.58
C GLU A 155 -8.46 8.65 -17.63
N ASN A 156 -7.29 9.22 -17.33
CA ASN A 156 -6.01 8.53 -17.28
C ASN A 156 -5.36 8.71 -15.89
N PHE A 157 -4.94 7.61 -15.28
CA PHE A 157 -4.24 7.66 -13.99
C PHE A 157 -2.74 7.86 -14.17
N ARG A 158 -2.21 8.88 -13.49
CA ARG A 158 -0.80 9.27 -13.51
C ARG A 158 -0.19 9.07 -12.13
N LEU A 159 0.60 8.03 -11.95
CA LEU A 159 1.43 7.79 -10.78
C LEU A 159 2.43 8.95 -10.62
N THR A 160 2.48 9.50 -9.41
CA THR A 160 3.38 10.63 -9.11
C THR A 160 4.43 10.33 -8.03
N GLU A 161 4.18 9.31 -7.20
CA GLU A 161 5.14 8.80 -6.22
C GLU A 161 4.76 7.40 -5.73
N ILE A 162 5.75 6.65 -5.25
CA ILE A 162 5.56 5.38 -4.53
C ILE A 162 5.95 5.60 -3.07
N ASN A 163 4.99 5.46 -2.15
CA ASN A 163 5.28 5.54 -0.73
C ASN A 163 5.57 4.14 -0.19
N ALA A 164 6.84 3.82 0.07
CA ALA A 164 7.26 2.49 0.53
C ALA A 164 8.13 2.52 1.80
N ARG A 165 8.32 3.69 2.41
CA ARG A 165 9.09 3.86 3.65
C ARG A 165 8.30 3.45 4.90
N PHE A 166 7.02 3.80 4.96
CA PHE A 166 6.16 3.51 6.09
C PHE A 166 5.23 2.35 5.75
N CYS A 167 5.20 1.35 6.62
CA CYS A 167 4.57 0.07 6.30
C CYS A 167 3.03 0.19 6.16
N PHE A 168 2.38 0.86 7.11
CA PHE A 168 0.91 0.87 7.19
C PHE A 168 0.29 1.97 6.34
N ASN A 169 0.75 3.21 6.47
CA ASN A 169 0.52 4.32 5.54
C ASN A 169 -0.92 4.47 4.96
N GLY A 170 -1.97 4.14 5.71
CA GLY A 170 -3.38 4.30 5.33
C GLY A 170 -4.10 3.02 4.91
N PHE A 171 -3.45 1.86 4.99
CA PHE A 171 -4.08 0.55 4.79
C PHE A 171 -5.31 0.36 5.69
N MET A 172 -5.25 0.75 6.97
CA MET A 172 -6.39 0.54 7.88
C MET A 172 -7.54 1.51 7.60
N HIS A 173 -7.25 2.73 7.14
CA HIS A 173 -8.29 3.64 6.63
C HIS A 173 -9.00 3.05 5.42
N GLY A 174 -8.24 2.47 4.48
CA GLY A 174 -8.79 1.73 3.34
C GLY A 174 -9.66 0.56 3.77
N SER A 175 -9.14 -0.29 4.67
CA SER A 175 -9.84 -1.46 5.21
C SER A 175 -11.18 -1.09 5.88
N TYR A 176 -11.15 -0.17 6.84
CA TYR A 176 -12.35 0.21 7.58
C TYR A 176 -13.32 1.03 6.73
N GLY A 177 -12.82 1.89 5.85
CA GLY A 177 -13.64 2.64 4.90
C GLY A 177 -14.40 1.74 3.94
N GLN A 178 -13.73 0.75 3.35
CA GLN A 178 -14.34 -0.22 2.44
C GLN A 178 -15.39 -1.07 3.16
N THR A 179 -15.07 -1.56 4.36
CA THR A 179 -16.03 -2.38 5.10
C THR A 179 -17.23 -1.55 5.61
N ALA A 180 -17.05 -0.24 5.81
CA ALA A 180 -18.17 0.64 6.12
C ALA A 180 -19.15 0.74 4.93
N LEU A 181 -18.67 0.78 3.69
CA LEU A 181 -19.54 0.76 2.51
C LEU A 181 -20.35 -0.52 2.40
N GLU A 182 -19.73 -1.67 2.64
CA GLU A 182 -20.42 -2.98 2.71
C GLU A 182 -21.56 -2.94 3.73
N SER A 183 -21.28 -2.43 4.94
CA SER A 183 -22.26 -2.26 6.03
C SER A 183 -23.35 -1.21 5.73
N MET A 184 -23.13 -0.36 4.72
CA MET A 184 -24.08 0.64 4.25
C MET A 184 -24.99 0.13 3.13
N GLY A 185 -24.86 -1.13 2.69
CA GLY A 185 -25.70 -1.74 1.66
C GLY A 185 -25.15 -1.62 0.24
N MET A 186 -23.81 -1.58 0.11
CA MET A 186 -23.14 -1.57 -1.20
C MET A 186 -23.57 -2.75 -2.09
N ASP A 187 -23.56 -3.97 -1.54
CA ASP A 187 -23.88 -5.18 -2.30
C ASP A 187 -25.35 -5.23 -2.74
N GLU A 188 -26.26 -4.72 -1.91
CA GLU A 188 -27.68 -4.56 -2.22
C GLU A 188 -27.91 -3.62 -3.43
N SER A 189 -26.91 -2.79 -3.75
CA SER A 189 -26.92 -1.87 -4.88
C SER A 189 -26.29 -2.47 -6.15
N GLY A 190 -25.94 -3.76 -6.16
CA GLY A 190 -25.29 -4.42 -7.28
C GLY A 190 -23.89 -3.88 -7.60
N LEU A 191 -23.29 -3.15 -6.64
CA LEU A 191 -21.95 -2.59 -6.71
C LEU A 191 -20.97 -3.51 -5.98
N VAL A 192 -19.71 -3.49 -6.40
CA VAL A 192 -18.64 -4.20 -5.69
C VAL A 192 -17.59 -3.19 -5.23
N GLY A 193 -16.91 -3.48 -4.12
CA GLY A 193 -15.77 -2.70 -3.68
C GLY A 193 -14.66 -2.69 -4.73
N ALA A 194 -13.96 -1.56 -4.89
CA ALA A 194 -12.71 -1.54 -5.68
C ALA A 194 -11.52 -2.18 -4.94
N ALA A 195 -11.75 -2.58 -3.70
CA ALA A 195 -10.90 -3.38 -2.85
C ALA A 195 -11.79 -4.24 -1.94
N ASP A 196 -11.21 -5.30 -1.38
CA ASP A 196 -11.80 -6.02 -0.25
C ASP A 196 -11.19 -5.45 1.04
N GLY A 197 -12.06 -4.97 1.94
CA GLY A 197 -11.63 -4.38 3.20
C GLY A 197 -10.83 -5.34 4.09
N ALA A 198 -11.18 -6.63 4.08
CA ALA A 198 -10.44 -7.66 4.79
C ALA A 198 -9.08 -7.94 4.12
N GLU A 199 -9.01 -7.88 2.79
CA GLU A 199 -7.77 -8.17 2.06
C GLU A 199 -6.66 -7.15 2.32
N PHE A 200 -6.98 -5.88 2.62
CA PHE A 200 -5.96 -4.93 3.10
C PHE A 200 -5.31 -5.38 4.40
N PHE A 201 -6.11 -5.81 5.39
CA PHE A 201 -5.59 -6.27 6.67
C PHE A 201 -4.86 -7.61 6.52
N ASN A 202 -5.45 -8.57 5.80
CA ASN A 202 -4.82 -9.86 5.49
C ASN A 202 -3.49 -9.68 4.74
N GLY A 203 -3.42 -8.69 3.84
CA GLY A 203 -2.19 -8.27 3.20
C GLY A 203 -1.11 -7.91 4.20
N LEU A 204 -1.40 -7.02 5.16
CA LEU A 204 -0.45 -6.65 6.20
C LEU A 204 -0.02 -7.86 7.06
N LEU A 205 -0.93 -8.80 7.32
CA LEU A 205 -0.61 -10.03 8.04
C LEU A 205 0.38 -10.93 7.29
N ARG A 206 0.51 -10.82 5.95
CA ARG A 206 1.50 -11.57 5.16
C ARG A 206 2.92 -11.00 5.24
N LEU A 207 3.11 -9.81 5.82
CA LEU A 207 4.42 -9.19 5.96
C LEU A 207 5.29 -9.88 7.02
N PHE A 208 4.68 -10.54 8.00
CA PHE A 208 5.39 -11.04 9.18
C PHE A 208 4.87 -12.42 9.60
N ARG A 209 5.65 -13.10 10.43
CA ARG A 209 5.30 -14.41 10.97
C ARG A 209 4.53 -14.28 12.28
N HIS A 210 3.45 -15.04 12.42
CA HIS A 210 2.55 -14.93 13.58
C HIS A 210 3.01 -15.77 14.78
N ASP A 211 3.99 -16.65 14.58
CA ASP A 211 4.50 -17.56 15.61
C ASP A 211 5.60 -16.96 16.51
N ARG A 212 5.87 -15.66 16.36
CA ARG A 212 6.91 -14.94 17.09
C ARG A 212 6.49 -13.49 17.34
N PRO A 213 7.07 -12.80 18.34
CA PRO A 213 6.74 -11.41 18.63
C PRO A 213 6.92 -10.49 17.41
N LEU A 214 6.04 -9.52 17.26
CA LEU A 214 6.15 -8.46 16.26
C LEU A 214 6.60 -7.17 16.95
N HIS A 215 7.72 -6.62 16.52
CA HIS A 215 8.21 -5.30 16.95
C HIS A 215 7.95 -4.27 15.87
N LEU A 216 7.54 -3.07 16.26
CA LEU A 216 7.32 -1.93 15.37
C LEU A 216 8.25 -0.81 15.84
N LEU A 217 9.30 -0.55 15.06
CA LEU A 217 10.28 0.48 15.32
C LEU A 217 9.78 1.81 14.78
N LYS A 218 9.37 2.67 15.69
CA LYS A 218 8.74 3.96 15.41
C LYS A 218 9.60 5.10 15.95
N GLY A 219 9.80 6.11 15.11
CA GLY A 219 10.50 7.34 15.44
C GLY A 219 9.56 8.53 15.49
N GLU A 220 10.00 9.62 14.87
CA GLU A 220 9.31 10.92 14.89
C GLU A 220 8.01 10.96 14.07
N GLU A 221 7.87 10.11 13.04
CA GLU A 221 6.67 10.05 12.23
C GLU A 221 5.45 9.73 13.10
N LYS A 222 4.43 10.57 13.12
CA LYS A 222 3.24 10.38 13.97
C LYS A 222 2.49 9.09 13.64
N GLY A 223 2.53 8.67 12.37
CA GLY A 223 1.81 7.53 11.85
C GLY A 223 0.35 7.88 11.55
N ILE A 224 -0.21 7.30 10.49
CA ILE A 224 -1.61 7.48 10.12
C ILE A 224 -2.48 6.29 10.54
N ASP A 225 -1.92 5.11 10.80
CA ASP A 225 -2.75 3.96 11.15
C ASP A 225 -2.02 2.86 11.93
N ILE A 226 -0.78 3.10 12.38
CA ILE A 226 -0.02 2.15 13.19
C ILE A 226 -0.79 1.70 14.46
N GLY A 227 -1.45 2.64 15.15
CA GLY A 227 -2.27 2.32 16.32
C GLY A 227 -3.49 1.45 15.98
N MET A 228 -4.14 1.74 14.84
CA MET A 228 -5.28 0.97 14.34
C MET A 228 -4.84 -0.45 13.95
N PHE A 229 -3.67 -0.60 13.34
CA PHE A 229 -3.09 -1.90 13.02
C PHE A 229 -2.77 -2.71 14.29
N ILE A 230 -2.12 -2.10 15.29
CA ILE A 230 -1.84 -2.75 16.58
C ILE A 230 -3.14 -3.27 17.21
N HIS A 231 -4.19 -2.45 17.21
CA HIS A 231 -5.51 -2.82 17.72
C HIS A 231 -6.11 -4.01 16.95
N ALA A 232 -6.10 -3.95 15.62
CA ALA A 232 -6.63 -5.01 14.77
C ALA A 232 -5.89 -6.34 14.96
N VAL A 233 -4.57 -6.31 15.06
CA VAL A 233 -3.76 -7.51 15.32
C VAL A 233 -4.07 -8.10 16.69
N GLN A 234 -4.22 -7.28 17.74
CA GLN A 234 -4.60 -7.77 19.06
C GLN A 234 -5.96 -8.46 19.04
N LEU A 235 -6.94 -7.90 18.33
CA LEU A 235 -8.27 -8.51 18.21
C LEU A 235 -8.24 -9.82 17.40
N HIS A 236 -7.44 -9.87 16.33
CA HIS A 236 -7.44 -11.00 15.39
C HIS A 236 -6.55 -12.16 15.84
N LEU A 237 -5.34 -11.85 16.34
CA LEU A 237 -4.33 -12.84 16.71
C LEU A 237 -4.15 -13.01 18.23
N GLY A 238 -4.78 -12.17 19.05
CA GLY A 238 -4.63 -12.20 20.51
C GLY A 238 -3.24 -11.75 21.00
N VAL A 239 -2.39 -11.20 20.11
CA VAL A 239 -1.05 -10.71 20.42
C VAL A 239 -0.94 -9.22 20.15
N THR A 240 -0.31 -8.48 21.06
CA THR A 240 -0.08 -7.04 20.90
C THR A 240 1.29 -6.82 20.26
N PRO A 241 1.38 -6.24 19.04
CA PRO A 241 2.65 -5.78 18.51
C PRO A 241 3.32 -4.76 19.44
N ARG A 242 4.64 -4.84 19.57
CA ARG A 242 5.41 -4.03 20.52
C ARG A 242 5.95 -2.78 19.85
N LEU A 243 5.51 -1.62 20.32
CA LEU A 243 6.03 -0.35 19.85
C LEU A 243 7.35 -0.03 20.56
N ILE A 244 8.42 0.10 19.77
CA ILE A 244 9.78 0.41 20.25
C ILE A 244 10.33 1.62 19.50
N THR A 245 11.32 2.27 20.09
CA THR A 245 12.02 3.43 19.53
C THR A 245 13.49 3.08 19.28
N PRO A 246 14.23 3.87 18.48
CA PRO A 246 15.68 3.64 18.28
C PRO A 246 16.47 3.55 19.59
N ASN A 247 16.10 4.33 20.61
CA ASN A 247 16.77 4.31 21.93
C ASN A 247 16.58 3.00 22.70
N ASP A 248 15.59 2.19 22.32
CA ASP A 248 15.33 0.91 22.96
C ASP A 248 16.24 -0.21 22.40
N LEU A 249 16.92 0.01 21.27
CA LEU A 249 17.68 -1.03 20.57
C LEU A 249 19.01 -1.36 21.24
N ARG A 250 19.36 -2.65 21.29
CA ARG A 250 20.65 -3.16 21.77
C ARG A 250 21.16 -4.24 20.84
N LEU A 251 22.47 -4.27 20.63
CA LEU A 251 23.18 -5.42 20.07
C LEU A 251 23.89 -6.12 21.22
N ILE A 252 23.68 -7.43 21.37
CA ILE A 252 24.37 -8.25 22.36
C ILE A 252 24.89 -9.54 21.72
N PRO A 253 25.94 -10.17 22.28
CA PRO A 253 26.35 -11.50 21.87
C PRO A 253 25.22 -12.52 22.09
N ASP A 254 25.07 -13.46 21.17
CA ASP A 254 24.14 -14.58 21.32
C ASP A 254 24.59 -15.46 22.50
N PRO A 255 23.73 -15.73 23.49
CA PRO A 255 24.08 -16.59 24.62
C PRO A 255 24.45 -18.02 24.23
N THR A 256 23.98 -18.49 23.08
CA THR A 256 24.24 -19.84 22.57
C THR A 256 25.48 -19.91 21.67
N ASP A 257 25.86 -18.78 21.06
CA ASP A 257 27.05 -18.63 20.23
C ASP A 257 27.62 -17.21 20.37
N PRO A 258 28.56 -16.97 21.30
CA PRO A 258 29.10 -15.65 21.56
C PRO A 258 29.80 -14.98 20.37
N SER A 259 30.09 -15.73 19.28
CA SER A 259 30.62 -15.16 18.04
C SER A 259 29.56 -14.46 17.19
N ARG A 260 28.27 -14.73 17.45
CA ARG A 260 27.13 -14.14 16.78
C ARG A 260 26.57 -12.98 17.59
N THR A 261 26.10 -11.95 16.88
CA THR A 261 25.36 -10.83 17.48
C THR A 261 23.87 -10.96 17.22
N ILE A 262 23.04 -10.64 18.22
CA ILE A 262 21.58 -10.60 18.11
C ILE A 262 21.04 -9.19 18.38
N LEU A 263 19.99 -8.84 17.64
CA LEU A 263 19.25 -7.59 17.81
C LEU A 263 18.24 -7.75 18.94
N CYS A 264 18.23 -6.83 19.89
CA CYS A 264 17.31 -6.84 21.03
C CYS A 264 16.68 -5.46 21.25
N CYS A 265 15.58 -5.41 22.01
CA CYS A 265 15.05 -4.19 22.60
C CYS A 265 14.96 -4.26 24.13
N LEU A 266 15.01 -3.09 24.78
CA LEU A 266 14.73 -2.94 26.20
C LEU A 266 13.31 -3.39 26.57
N VAL A 267 13.20 -4.14 27.66
CA VAL A 267 11.91 -4.55 28.23
C VAL A 267 11.42 -3.48 29.21
N LYS A 268 10.38 -2.72 28.84
CA LYS A 268 9.83 -1.61 29.64
C LYS A 268 8.90 -2.03 30.78
N SER A 269 8.41 -3.26 30.78
CA SER A 269 7.50 -3.81 31.79
C SER A 269 7.85 -5.27 32.07
N SER A 270 7.86 -5.66 33.35
CA SER A 270 8.19 -7.01 33.82
C SER A 270 7.10 -8.01 33.41
N THR A 271 7.02 -8.34 32.13
CA THR A 271 6.37 -9.58 31.72
C THR A 271 7.27 -10.73 32.15
N GLN A 272 6.67 -11.76 32.76
CA GLN A 272 7.35 -12.95 33.27
C GLN A 272 7.98 -13.72 32.11
N THR A 273 9.13 -13.27 31.62
CA THR A 273 10.00 -14.10 30.80
C THR A 273 10.76 -15.04 31.74
N THR A 274 10.63 -16.33 31.50
CA THR A 274 11.22 -17.40 32.32
C THR A 274 12.75 -17.43 32.26
N SER A 275 13.38 -16.65 31.38
CA SER A 275 14.83 -16.39 31.32
C SER A 275 15.11 -15.06 30.58
N PRO A 276 15.26 -13.93 31.29
CA PRO A 276 15.50 -12.64 30.64
C PRO A 276 16.91 -12.56 30.06
N LEU A 277 17.05 -12.18 28.78
CA LEU A 277 18.33 -11.77 28.21
C LEU A 277 18.79 -10.48 28.89
N ARG A 278 20.10 -10.35 29.09
CA ARG A 278 20.70 -9.16 29.71
C ARG A 278 21.87 -8.64 28.91
N THR A 279 21.99 -7.33 28.85
CA THR A 279 23.19 -6.66 28.35
C THR A 279 24.34 -6.80 29.36
N ALA A 280 25.56 -6.44 28.95
CA ALA A 280 26.71 -6.36 29.86
C ALA A 280 26.50 -5.34 30.99
N SER A 281 25.71 -4.29 30.76
CA SER A 281 25.30 -3.30 31.76
C SER A 281 24.16 -3.78 32.68
N GLY A 282 23.65 -4.99 32.46
CA GLY A 282 22.58 -5.60 33.27
C GLY A 282 21.16 -5.22 32.85
N GLU A 283 20.99 -4.44 31.78
CA GLU A 283 19.67 -4.08 31.23
C GLU A 283 18.93 -5.34 30.78
N VAL A 284 17.65 -5.44 31.11
CA VAL A 284 16.80 -6.56 30.65
C VAL A 284 16.34 -6.27 29.23
N VAL A 285 16.62 -7.20 28.33
CA VAL A 285 16.30 -7.10 26.91
C VAL A 285 15.57 -8.34 26.42
N GLU A 286 14.95 -8.20 25.27
CA GLU A 286 14.39 -9.31 24.52
C GLU A 286 14.82 -9.25 23.06
N GLU A 287 14.91 -10.41 22.41
CA GLU A 287 15.33 -10.50 21.03
C GLU A 287 14.26 -9.99 20.05
N ILE A 288 14.69 -9.19 19.08
CA ILE A 288 13.91 -8.79 17.92
C ILE A 288 14.18 -9.77 16.78
N ARG A 289 13.14 -10.46 16.34
CA ARG A 289 13.21 -11.46 15.25
C ARG A 289 12.56 -11.01 13.95
N GLN A 290 11.75 -9.96 14.01
CA GLN A 290 11.10 -9.31 12.87
C GLN A 290 10.70 -7.90 13.29
N VAL A 291 10.80 -6.93 12.38
CA VAL A 291 10.54 -5.53 12.70
C VAL A 291 9.84 -4.78 11.57
N GLY A 292 8.80 -4.02 11.91
CA GLY A 292 8.19 -3.03 11.02
C GLY A 292 8.79 -1.66 11.25
N LEU A 293 9.02 -0.89 10.18
CA LEU A 293 9.67 0.42 10.27
C LEU A 293 8.68 1.57 10.04
N GLU A 294 8.69 2.53 10.96
CA GLU A 294 8.09 3.86 10.83
C GLU A 294 9.11 4.94 11.20
N LEU A 295 10.13 5.09 10.35
CA LEU A 295 11.26 5.99 10.53
C LEU A 295 11.46 6.87 9.29
N HIS A 296 11.82 8.13 9.52
CA HIS A 296 12.30 9.01 8.45
C HIS A 296 13.69 8.59 7.98
N GLN A 297 14.03 8.98 6.74
CA GLN A 297 15.32 8.66 6.13
C GLN A 297 16.51 9.12 6.98
N ARG A 298 16.42 10.30 7.58
CA ARG A 298 17.45 10.83 8.48
C ARG A 298 17.58 10.06 9.80
N GLU A 299 16.52 9.40 10.25
CA GLU A 299 16.57 8.57 11.44
C GLU A 299 17.27 7.24 11.13
N LEU A 300 17.08 6.69 9.93
CA LEU A 300 17.87 5.55 9.44
C LEU A 300 19.35 5.93 9.29
N ALA A 301 19.64 7.08 8.67
CA ALA A 301 21.01 7.58 8.48
C ALA A 301 21.74 7.92 9.80
N ALA A 302 21.00 8.14 10.89
CA ALA A 302 21.58 8.42 12.20
C ALA A 302 21.92 7.15 12.99
N MET A 303 21.56 5.96 12.49
CA MET A 303 21.87 4.69 13.15
C MET A 303 23.27 4.21 12.79
N ASP A 304 23.95 3.59 13.76
CA ASP A 304 25.23 2.94 13.53
C ASP A 304 25.11 1.81 12.50
N THR A 305 26.16 1.61 11.71
CA THR A 305 26.21 0.62 10.61
C THR A 305 25.81 -0.78 11.06
N ASP A 306 26.34 -1.27 12.18
CA ASP A 306 26.02 -2.61 12.70
C ASP A 306 24.53 -2.73 13.09
N MET A 307 23.96 -1.67 13.67
CA MET A 307 22.54 -1.64 14.00
C MET A 307 21.69 -1.71 12.74
N MET A 308 22.04 -0.93 11.71
CA MET A 308 21.37 -0.94 10.41
C MET A 308 21.45 -2.31 9.74
N HIS A 309 22.61 -2.97 9.75
CA HIS A 309 22.76 -4.34 9.26
C HIS A 309 21.77 -5.28 9.96
N HIS A 310 21.74 -5.25 11.29
CA HIS A 310 20.87 -6.14 12.07
C HIS A 310 19.37 -5.86 11.89
N ILE A 311 18.97 -4.59 11.73
CA ILE A 311 17.59 -4.21 11.38
C ILE A 311 17.24 -4.71 9.98
N SER A 312 18.13 -4.51 9.01
CA SER A 312 17.88 -4.82 7.60
C SER A 312 17.67 -6.32 7.35
N LEU A 313 18.29 -7.18 8.16
CA LEU A 313 18.07 -8.64 8.12
C LEU A 313 16.69 -9.07 8.65
N ARG A 314 15.96 -8.19 9.33
CA ARG A 314 14.73 -8.51 10.07
C ARG A 314 13.53 -7.66 9.66
N CYS A 315 13.76 -6.59 8.91
CA CYS A 315 12.68 -5.70 8.49
C CYS A 315 11.89 -6.33 7.35
N PHE A 316 10.56 -6.28 7.42
CA PHE A 316 9.71 -6.88 6.38
C PHE A 316 9.45 -5.95 5.18
N ASN A 317 9.68 -4.64 5.33
CA ASN A 317 9.92 -3.76 4.18
C ASN A 317 11.41 -3.80 3.88
N ASP A 318 11.76 -4.35 2.72
CA ASP A 318 13.14 -4.48 2.27
C ASP A 318 13.82 -3.10 2.18
N MET A 319 15.07 -2.99 2.64
CA MET A 319 15.80 -1.73 2.56
C MET A 319 16.03 -1.27 1.11
N ARG A 320 16.14 -2.18 0.14
CA ARG A 320 16.18 -1.83 -1.29
C ARG A 320 14.90 -1.12 -1.71
N THR A 321 13.74 -1.57 -1.20
CA THR A 321 12.46 -0.87 -1.40
C THR A 321 12.46 0.52 -0.75
N ILE A 322 12.90 0.61 0.51
CA ILE A 322 12.88 1.88 1.27
C ILE A 322 13.83 2.92 0.66
N LEU A 323 15.03 2.50 0.22
CA LEU A 323 16.09 3.39 -0.26
C LEU A 323 15.98 3.71 -1.75
N LEU A 324 15.53 2.76 -2.58
CA LEU A 324 15.45 2.93 -4.03
C LEU A 324 14.03 3.24 -4.50
N VAL A 325 13.05 2.40 -4.16
CA VAL A 325 11.70 2.47 -4.74
C VAL A 325 10.90 3.66 -4.22
N HIS A 326 11.12 4.04 -2.96
CA HIS A 326 10.52 5.25 -2.39
C HIS A 326 11.08 6.55 -2.99
N ASP A 327 12.29 6.52 -3.54
CA ASP A 327 12.95 7.67 -4.12
C ASP A 327 12.28 8.05 -5.45
N LYS A 328 11.80 9.29 -5.58
CA LYS A 328 11.06 9.74 -6.76
C LYS A 328 11.87 9.66 -8.06
N ARG A 329 13.20 9.62 -7.98
CA ARG A 329 14.08 9.41 -9.13
C ARG A 329 13.85 8.03 -9.78
N MET A 330 13.38 7.04 -9.03
CA MET A 330 13.02 5.71 -9.56
C MET A 330 12.00 5.79 -10.70
N LEU A 331 11.06 6.74 -10.65
CA LEU A 331 10.10 6.93 -11.74
C LEU A 331 10.79 7.31 -13.05
N GLY A 332 11.76 8.22 -12.99
CA GLY A 332 12.58 8.61 -14.14
C GLY A 332 13.49 7.47 -14.63
N ILE A 333 14.03 6.66 -13.71
CA ILE A 333 14.79 5.44 -14.05
C ILE A 333 13.91 4.47 -14.85
N ILE A 334 12.71 4.16 -14.35
CA ILE A 334 11.77 3.26 -15.05
C ILE A 334 11.46 3.78 -16.45
N GLN A 335 11.13 5.07 -16.60
CA GLN A 335 10.83 5.68 -17.90
C GLN A 335 11.98 5.54 -18.91
N GLN A 336 13.22 5.76 -18.47
CA GLN A 336 14.42 5.59 -19.31
C GLN A 336 14.73 4.13 -19.64
N GLU A 337 14.39 3.20 -18.74
CA GLU A 337 14.65 1.77 -18.92
C GLU A 337 13.61 1.05 -19.81
N LEU A 338 12.44 1.65 -20.09
CA LEU A 338 11.36 0.99 -20.85
C LEU A 338 11.85 0.35 -22.17
N PRO A 339 12.65 1.01 -23.04
CA PRO A 339 13.12 0.38 -24.27
C PRO A 339 14.02 -0.83 -24.02
N SER A 340 14.85 -0.79 -22.97
CA SER A 340 15.73 -1.90 -22.58
C SER A 340 14.93 -3.07 -22.01
N LEU A 341 13.96 -2.79 -21.15
CA LEU A 341 13.07 -3.79 -20.55
C LEU A 341 12.27 -4.55 -21.62
N VAL A 342 11.77 -3.85 -22.64
CA VAL A 342 11.09 -4.49 -23.78
C VAL A 342 12.06 -5.32 -24.62
N ARG A 343 13.23 -4.77 -24.97
CA ARG A 343 14.24 -5.47 -25.78
C ARG A 343 14.75 -6.75 -25.11
N ARG A 344 14.88 -6.76 -23.78
CA ARG A 344 15.27 -7.93 -22.99
C ARG A 344 14.11 -8.90 -22.72
N GLY A 345 12.89 -8.59 -23.15
CA GLY A 345 11.71 -9.42 -22.92
C GLY A 345 11.23 -9.43 -21.46
N VAL A 346 11.67 -8.46 -20.65
CA VAL A 346 11.20 -8.30 -19.26
C VAL A 346 9.79 -7.73 -19.24
N LEU A 347 9.52 -6.76 -20.11
CA LEU A 347 8.19 -6.21 -20.33
C LEU A 347 7.70 -6.52 -21.74
N THR A 348 6.40 -6.76 -21.87
CA THR A 348 5.72 -6.69 -23.16
C THR A 348 5.59 -5.23 -23.62
N VAL A 349 5.30 -5.03 -24.91
CA VAL A 349 5.04 -3.69 -25.46
C VAL A 349 3.84 -3.02 -24.78
N GLU A 350 2.78 -3.79 -24.50
CA GLU A 350 1.57 -3.30 -23.81
C GLU A 350 1.90 -2.83 -22.38
N GLN A 351 2.68 -3.61 -21.63
CA GLN A 351 3.11 -3.23 -20.29
C GLN A 351 3.98 -1.98 -20.30
N ALA A 352 4.92 -1.86 -21.24
CA ALA A 352 5.75 -0.66 -21.39
C ALA A 352 4.92 0.58 -21.76
N GLN A 353 3.91 0.43 -22.61
CA GLN A 353 2.97 1.51 -22.93
C GLN A 353 2.12 1.90 -21.72
N ALA A 354 1.65 0.94 -20.93
CA ALA A 354 0.92 1.20 -19.69
C ALA A 354 1.78 2.00 -18.71
N LEU A 355 3.08 1.69 -18.57
CA LEU A 355 4.01 2.47 -17.75
C LEU A 355 4.28 3.87 -18.31
N ALA A 356 4.54 4.00 -19.61
CA ALA A 356 4.78 5.29 -20.25
C ALA A 356 3.58 6.24 -20.11
N LYS A 357 2.36 5.71 -20.21
CA LYS A 357 1.12 6.47 -20.03
C LYS A 357 0.74 6.66 -18.55
N GLY A 358 1.19 5.76 -17.69
CA GLY A 358 0.79 5.73 -16.28
C GLY A 358 1.74 6.47 -15.34
N ILE A 359 2.98 6.74 -15.72
CA ILE A 359 3.92 7.52 -14.91
C ILE A 359 3.84 9.00 -15.32
N ALA A 360 3.83 9.91 -14.35
CA ALA A 360 4.00 11.34 -14.62
C ALA A 360 5.45 11.61 -15.07
N ASP A 361 5.62 12.34 -16.18
CA ASP A 361 6.94 12.58 -16.79
C ASP A 361 7.91 13.19 -15.78
N THR A 362 8.93 12.42 -15.43
CA THR A 362 9.87 12.75 -14.36
C THR A 362 11.26 12.89 -14.95
N ALA A 363 11.75 14.13 -15.01
CA ALA A 363 13.09 14.44 -15.44
C ALA A 363 14.09 14.03 -14.35
N LEU A 364 14.83 12.96 -14.63
CA LEU A 364 15.90 12.49 -13.76
C LEU A 364 17.07 13.49 -13.78
N PRO A 365 17.59 13.93 -12.63
CA PRO A 365 18.74 14.82 -12.58
C PRO A 365 19.96 14.24 -13.33
N GLY A 366 20.69 15.12 -14.03
CA GLY A 366 21.82 14.73 -14.89
C GLY A 366 21.48 13.97 -16.17
N SER A 367 20.20 13.70 -16.45
CA SER A 367 19.80 12.98 -17.67
C SER A 367 19.75 13.88 -18.91
N PRO A 368 19.80 13.30 -20.13
CA PRO A 368 19.57 14.05 -21.36
C PRO A 368 18.23 14.80 -21.40
N TYR A 369 17.18 14.21 -20.82
CA TYR A 369 15.88 14.87 -20.74
C TYR A 369 15.89 16.11 -19.82
N MET A 370 16.68 16.08 -18.74
CA MET A 370 16.89 17.26 -17.88
C MET A 370 17.70 18.36 -18.58
N GLN A 371 18.66 18.00 -19.43
CA GLN A 371 19.41 18.95 -20.27
C GLN A 371 18.49 19.62 -21.30
N ASP A 372 17.65 18.82 -21.97
CA ASP A 372 16.66 19.30 -22.92
C ASP A 372 15.64 20.22 -22.25
N LEU A 373 15.12 19.85 -21.07
CA LEU A 373 14.22 20.70 -20.29
C LEU A 373 14.86 22.05 -19.93
N LEU A 374 16.14 22.08 -19.54
CA LEU A 374 16.87 23.31 -19.30
C LEU A 374 17.01 24.14 -20.59
N HIS A 375 17.36 23.52 -21.71
CA HIS A 375 17.49 24.21 -22.99
C HIS A 375 16.16 24.82 -23.44
N GLN A 376 15.07 24.05 -23.42
CA GLN A 376 13.74 24.51 -23.77
C GLN A 376 13.24 25.60 -22.83
N SER A 377 13.53 25.51 -21.53
CA SER A 377 13.17 26.54 -20.55
C SER A 377 13.90 27.88 -20.81
N ASN A 378 15.09 27.86 -21.41
CA ASN A 378 15.77 29.11 -21.82
C ASN A 378 15.10 29.74 -23.05
N ILE A 379 14.58 28.92 -23.98
CA ILE A 379 13.90 29.40 -25.19
C ILE A 379 12.48 29.87 -24.87
N ASN A 380 11.78 29.14 -24.00
CA ASN A 380 10.42 29.40 -23.58
C ASN A 380 10.34 29.50 -22.05
N PRO A 381 10.50 30.70 -21.47
CA PRO A 381 10.41 30.91 -20.02
C PRO A 381 9.07 30.49 -19.41
N GLY A 382 7.98 30.45 -20.20
CA GLY A 382 6.65 30.02 -19.75
C GLY A 382 6.54 28.51 -19.49
N LEU A 383 7.48 27.70 -20.02
CA LEU A 383 7.47 26.25 -19.86
C LEU A 383 7.47 25.81 -18.39
N LYS A 384 8.06 26.61 -17.50
CA LYS A 384 8.11 26.33 -16.05
C LYS A 384 6.72 26.06 -15.45
N ASP A 385 5.67 26.68 -15.98
CA ASP A 385 4.31 26.58 -15.45
C ASP A 385 3.73 25.16 -15.67
N GLU A 386 4.31 24.39 -16.59
CA GLU A 386 3.95 22.99 -16.86
C GLU A 386 4.65 21.99 -15.94
N TYR A 387 5.53 22.45 -15.04
CA TYR A 387 6.34 21.60 -14.19
C TYR A 387 6.27 22.01 -12.72
N LEU A 388 6.77 21.11 -11.88
CA LEU A 388 6.99 21.34 -10.46
C LEU A 388 8.27 20.62 -10.03
N LEU A 389 8.89 21.12 -8.96
CA LEU A 389 10.02 20.50 -8.29
C LEU A 389 9.51 19.70 -7.09
N LYS A 390 9.93 18.42 -6.98
CA LYS A 390 9.62 17.56 -5.82
C LYS A 390 10.89 17.12 -5.12
N PRO A 391 10.97 17.21 -3.77
CA PRO A 391 12.06 16.58 -3.03
C PRO A 391 12.07 15.07 -3.23
N VAL A 392 13.22 14.50 -3.59
CA VAL A 392 13.35 13.10 -4.04
C VAL A 392 12.94 12.08 -2.99
N ARG A 393 13.16 12.39 -1.70
CA ARG A 393 12.88 11.51 -0.53
C ARG A 393 11.79 12.06 0.40
N GLY A 394 11.12 13.13 -0.03
CA GLY A 394 10.03 13.76 0.71
C GLY A 394 8.74 12.96 0.61
N GLY A 395 7.82 13.21 1.54
CA GLY A 395 6.46 12.69 1.51
C GLY A 395 5.46 13.76 1.95
N LYS A 396 4.16 13.44 1.89
CA LYS A 396 3.06 14.33 2.33
C LYS A 396 3.07 15.71 1.63
N GLY A 397 3.61 15.78 0.42
CA GLY A 397 3.70 17.03 -0.36
C GLY A 397 4.63 18.10 0.21
N ALA A 398 5.37 17.82 1.28
CA ALA A 398 6.27 18.80 1.89
C ALA A 398 7.42 19.16 0.93
N GLY A 399 7.65 20.46 0.74
CA GLY A 399 8.72 20.99 -0.11
C GLY A 399 8.46 20.92 -1.61
N ILE A 400 7.25 20.58 -2.06
CA ILE A 400 6.89 20.72 -3.48
C ILE A 400 6.83 22.21 -3.83
N VAL A 401 7.46 22.57 -4.94
CA VAL A 401 7.46 23.93 -5.49
C VAL A 401 6.93 23.86 -6.91
N PHE A 402 5.88 24.60 -7.24
CA PHE A 402 5.39 24.63 -8.60
C PHE A 402 6.15 25.67 -9.42
N GLY A 403 6.46 25.37 -10.68
CA GLY A 403 7.22 26.29 -11.51
C GLY A 403 6.49 27.62 -11.76
N GLU A 404 5.15 27.63 -11.71
CA GLU A 404 4.36 28.87 -11.78
C GLU A 404 4.59 29.84 -10.62
N ASP A 405 5.04 29.33 -9.47
CA ASP A 405 5.37 30.15 -8.29
C ASP A 405 6.82 30.69 -8.33
N LEU A 406 7.63 30.25 -9.29
CA LEU A 406 9.02 30.68 -9.46
C LEU A 406 9.13 31.72 -10.57
N SER A 407 10.08 32.64 -10.44
CA SER A 407 10.56 33.43 -11.57
C SER A 407 11.29 32.53 -12.58
N ALA A 408 11.42 33.00 -13.83
CA ALA A 408 12.19 32.29 -14.86
C ALA A 408 13.64 32.04 -14.44
N ASP A 409 14.27 33.02 -13.77
CA ASP A 409 15.66 32.90 -13.31
C ASP A 409 15.81 31.88 -12.19
N GLU A 410 14.89 31.85 -11.22
CA GLU A 410 14.87 30.84 -10.15
C GLU A 410 14.63 29.44 -10.71
N TRP A 411 13.71 29.30 -11.68
CA TRP A 411 13.47 28.03 -12.37
C TRP A 411 14.72 27.53 -13.10
N LEU A 412 15.37 28.40 -13.88
CA LEU A 412 16.59 28.05 -14.60
C LEU A 412 17.76 27.76 -13.66
N ALA A 413 17.86 28.45 -12.53
CA ALA A 413 18.83 28.14 -11.48
C ALA A 413 18.60 26.73 -10.90
N ALA A 414 17.36 26.40 -10.55
CA ALA A 414 17.00 25.08 -10.07
C ALA A 414 17.30 23.99 -11.12
N LEU A 415 16.95 24.20 -12.39
CA LEU A 415 17.27 23.24 -13.46
C LEU A 415 18.77 23.09 -13.71
N ARG A 416 19.58 24.14 -13.49
CA ARG A 416 21.04 24.07 -13.55
C ARG A 416 21.60 23.19 -12.43
N ASP A 417 21.07 23.33 -11.21
CA ASP A 417 21.46 22.46 -10.08
C ASP A 417 21.10 20.99 -10.37
N LEU A 418 19.96 20.76 -11.02
CA LEU A 418 19.52 19.41 -11.42
C LEU A 418 20.29 18.82 -12.61
N GLN A 419 21.27 19.51 -13.18
CA GLN A 419 22.21 18.88 -14.13
C GLN A 419 23.17 17.90 -13.45
N SER A 420 23.25 17.93 -12.12
CA SER A 420 23.99 16.93 -11.34
C SER A 420 23.04 15.88 -10.75
N PRO A 421 23.35 14.58 -10.85
CA PRO A 421 22.58 13.52 -10.19
C PRO A 421 22.85 13.41 -8.69
N VAL A 422 23.95 14.04 -8.21
CA VAL A 422 24.45 13.92 -6.84
C VAL A 422 23.49 14.55 -5.84
N LEU A 423 23.24 13.83 -4.75
CA LEU A 423 22.43 14.34 -3.65
C LEU A 423 23.12 15.52 -2.97
N ASN A 424 22.36 16.59 -2.73
CA ASN A 424 22.81 17.72 -1.93
C ASN A 424 22.97 17.29 -0.45
N PRO A 425 24.18 17.31 0.14
CA PRO A 425 24.39 16.92 1.54
C PRO A 425 23.81 17.94 2.53
N ALA A 426 23.67 19.20 2.11
CA ALA A 426 23.26 20.33 2.95
C ALA A 426 21.77 20.71 2.81
N GLY A 427 21.02 20.03 1.95
CA GLY A 427 19.64 20.42 1.64
C GLY A 427 18.84 19.35 0.88
N ALA A 428 17.63 19.71 0.47
CA ALA A 428 16.80 18.81 -0.32
C ALA A 428 17.35 18.68 -1.74
N SER A 429 17.38 17.46 -2.25
CA SER A 429 17.57 17.17 -3.69
C SER A 429 16.21 17.04 -4.35
N PHE A 430 16.08 17.46 -5.60
CA PHE A 430 14.80 17.52 -6.30
C PHE A 430 14.78 16.70 -7.59
N VAL A 431 13.58 16.42 -8.08
CA VAL A 431 13.28 16.07 -9.48
C VAL A 431 12.37 17.14 -10.06
N ALA A 432 12.50 17.43 -11.35
CA ALA A 432 11.45 18.14 -12.07
C ALA A 432 10.46 17.12 -12.62
N GLN A 433 9.18 17.29 -12.32
CA GLN A 433 8.11 16.42 -12.81
C GLN A 433 7.06 17.28 -13.51
N ARG A 434 6.53 16.80 -14.64
CA ARG A 434 5.44 17.47 -15.33
C ARG A 434 4.24 17.58 -14.39
N LYS A 435 3.67 18.77 -14.31
CA LYS A 435 2.44 19.06 -13.58
C LYS A 435 1.30 18.33 -14.27
N VAL A 436 0.70 17.37 -13.57
CA VAL A 436 -0.52 16.70 -14.03
C VAL A 436 -1.69 17.67 -13.88
N VAL A 437 -2.39 17.96 -14.98
CA VAL A 437 -3.59 18.79 -14.95
C VAL A 437 -4.76 17.90 -14.54
N GLN A 438 -5.18 18.03 -13.29
CA GLN A 438 -6.18 17.13 -12.72
C GLN A 438 -7.59 17.41 -13.23
N HIS A 439 -8.36 16.35 -13.45
CA HIS A 439 -9.80 16.46 -13.65
C HIS A 439 -10.47 16.91 -12.34
N ASN A 440 -11.38 17.88 -12.43
CA ASN A 440 -12.18 18.33 -11.30
C ASN A 440 -13.55 17.66 -11.32
N TYR A 441 -13.96 17.15 -10.16
CA TYR A 441 -15.24 16.49 -9.96
C TYR A 441 -16.16 17.38 -9.13
N GLU A 442 -17.47 17.29 -9.37
CA GLU A 442 -18.48 17.84 -8.48
C GLU A 442 -18.69 16.87 -7.30
N LEU A 443 -18.31 17.29 -6.09
CA LEU A 443 -18.21 16.44 -4.92
C LEU A 443 -18.98 17.03 -3.74
N VAL A 444 -19.63 16.16 -2.96
CA VAL A 444 -20.19 16.48 -1.65
C VAL A 444 -19.43 15.72 -0.58
N LEU A 445 -18.53 16.44 0.09
CA LEU A 445 -17.55 15.85 1.02
C LEU A 445 -17.97 15.90 2.49
N LYS A 446 -18.93 16.76 2.83
CA LYS A 446 -19.32 17.06 4.22
C LYS A 446 -20.81 16.90 4.46
N ALA A 447 -21.21 16.76 5.72
CA ALA A 447 -22.59 16.58 6.15
C ALA A 447 -23.51 17.77 5.81
N CYS A 448 -22.95 18.95 5.55
CA CYS A 448 -23.70 20.13 5.12
C CYS A 448 -24.33 19.99 3.73
N GLY A 449 -23.85 19.06 2.89
CA GLY A 449 -24.36 18.90 1.53
C GLY A 449 -23.80 19.89 0.51
N GLU A 450 -22.82 20.71 0.90
CA GLU A 450 -22.17 21.65 -0.01
C GLU A 450 -21.47 20.90 -1.15
N THR A 451 -21.76 21.32 -2.39
CA THR A 451 -21.09 20.81 -3.59
C THR A 451 -19.85 21.65 -3.86
N LEU A 452 -18.72 20.98 -4.03
CA LEU A 452 -17.42 21.56 -4.33
C LEU A 452 -16.91 21.00 -5.66
N THR A 453 -16.23 21.83 -6.44
CA THR A 453 -15.53 21.39 -7.65
C THR A 453 -14.05 21.21 -7.30
N GLN A 454 -13.60 19.96 -7.14
CA GLN A 454 -12.27 19.64 -6.63
C GLN A 454 -11.66 18.40 -7.32
N PRO A 455 -10.32 18.29 -7.36
CA PRO A 455 -9.66 17.12 -7.90
C PRO A 455 -9.70 15.95 -6.91
N LEU A 456 -9.51 14.73 -7.43
CA LEU A 456 -9.37 13.51 -6.65
C LEU A 456 -7.94 12.96 -6.76
N VAL A 457 -7.29 12.80 -5.61
CA VAL A 457 -5.98 12.13 -5.49
C VAL A 457 -6.20 10.71 -5.01
N GLY A 458 -5.90 9.75 -5.87
CA GLY A 458 -6.07 8.33 -5.59
C GLY A 458 -4.84 7.71 -4.95
N THR A 459 -5.07 6.64 -4.19
CA THR A 459 -4.01 5.72 -3.75
C THR A 459 -4.46 4.29 -4.00
N TYR A 460 -3.51 3.38 -4.15
CA TYR A 460 -3.77 1.95 -4.04
C TYR A 460 -2.73 1.31 -3.13
N HIS A 461 -3.02 0.09 -2.68
CA HIS A 461 -2.15 -0.60 -1.73
C HIS A 461 -1.67 -1.93 -2.27
N THR A 462 -0.44 -2.27 -1.91
CA THR A 462 0.23 -3.48 -2.39
C THR A 462 1.03 -4.09 -1.26
N VAL A 463 1.05 -5.42 -1.18
CA VAL A 463 1.96 -6.16 -0.29
C VAL A 463 2.63 -7.24 -1.10
N HIS A 464 3.95 -7.31 -1.03
CA HIS A 464 4.76 -8.29 -1.74
C HIS A 464 4.36 -8.36 -3.23
N GLY A 465 4.31 -7.19 -3.86
CA GLY A 465 3.99 -7.04 -5.28
C GLY A 465 2.54 -7.34 -5.66
N ALA A 466 1.73 -7.90 -4.75
CA ALA A 466 0.33 -8.17 -5.00
C ALA A 466 -0.49 -6.87 -4.88
N TYR A 467 -1.29 -6.59 -5.89
CA TYR A 467 -2.29 -5.52 -5.86
C TYR A 467 -3.44 -5.92 -4.92
N LEU A 468 -3.72 -5.10 -3.91
CA LEU A 468 -4.79 -5.39 -2.94
C LEU A 468 -6.07 -4.60 -3.21
N GLY A 469 -6.01 -3.62 -4.12
CA GLY A 469 -7.14 -2.77 -4.46
C GLY A 469 -6.86 -1.29 -4.30
N ILE A 470 -7.82 -0.49 -4.77
CA ILE A 470 -7.80 0.97 -4.64
C ILE A 470 -8.08 1.31 -3.17
N GLY A 471 -7.21 2.12 -2.59
CA GLY A 471 -7.39 2.64 -1.25
C GLY A 471 -8.34 3.83 -1.25
N THR A 472 -7.96 4.84 -0.49
CA THR A 472 -8.77 6.05 -0.32
C THR A 472 -8.53 7.06 -1.44
N TRP A 473 -9.58 7.71 -1.91
CA TRP A 473 -9.45 8.99 -2.58
C TRP A 473 -9.35 10.10 -1.55
N ARG A 474 -8.54 11.10 -1.86
CA ARG A 474 -8.39 12.31 -1.07
C ARG A 474 -8.76 13.51 -1.93
N SER A 475 -9.52 14.43 -1.37
CA SER A 475 -9.90 15.69 -2.03
C SER A 475 -9.53 16.86 -1.13
N SER A 476 -9.09 17.96 -1.73
CA SER A 476 -8.81 19.23 -1.06
C SER A 476 -9.04 20.41 -2.01
N GLY A 477 -9.33 21.58 -1.45
CA GLY A 477 -9.32 22.84 -2.21
C GLY A 477 -7.91 23.39 -2.45
N ASP A 478 -6.92 22.84 -1.74
CA ASP A 478 -5.52 23.22 -1.91
C ASP A 478 -4.89 22.52 -3.12
N ARG A 479 -3.85 23.13 -3.68
CA ARG A 479 -3.08 22.59 -4.82
C ARG A 479 -2.37 21.28 -4.48
N ILE A 480 -2.13 21.00 -3.20
CA ILE A 480 -1.51 19.77 -2.69
C ILE A 480 -2.48 19.11 -1.70
N CYS A 481 -2.88 17.89 -2.00
CA CYS A 481 -3.70 17.07 -1.11
C CYS A 481 -2.80 16.28 -0.15
N ALA A 482 -2.45 16.88 0.99
CA ALA A 482 -1.63 16.30 2.05
C ALA A 482 -2.49 15.98 3.28
N ALA A 483 -2.01 15.10 4.17
CA ALA A 483 -2.80 14.62 5.32
C ALA A 483 -3.40 15.72 6.21
N ASN A 484 -2.77 16.90 6.26
CA ASN A 484 -3.23 18.08 7.00
C ASN A 484 -4.19 18.99 6.21
N THR A 485 -4.32 18.80 4.90
CA THR A 485 -5.20 19.57 3.99
C THR A 485 -6.34 18.73 3.40
N ILE A 486 -6.41 17.43 3.73
CA ILE A 486 -7.49 16.54 3.28
C ILE A 486 -8.83 17.06 3.79
N ALA A 487 -9.72 17.40 2.86
CA ALA A 487 -11.10 17.72 3.17
C ALA A 487 -11.91 16.45 3.48
N ALA A 488 -11.68 15.36 2.75
CA ALA A 488 -12.29 14.07 3.01
C ALA A 488 -11.51 12.87 2.42
N ILE A 489 -11.71 11.71 3.04
CA ILE A 489 -11.31 10.38 2.59
C ILE A 489 -12.54 9.69 2.00
N VAL A 490 -12.48 9.35 0.72
CA VAL A 490 -13.61 8.74 0.00
C VAL A 490 -13.24 7.31 -0.40
N ALA A 491 -14.10 6.36 -0.09
CA ALA A 491 -13.95 4.96 -0.50
C ALA A 491 -14.46 4.75 -1.95
N THR A 492 -14.20 3.58 -2.53
CA THR A 492 -14.30 3.37 -3.98
C THR A 492 -15.15 2.16 -4.33
N LEU A 493 -16.00 2.30 -5.35
CA LEU A 493 -16.83 1.24 -5.90
C LEU A 493 -16.50 0.98 -7.36
N VAL A 494 -16.73 -0.24 -7.82
CA VAL A 494 -16.74 -0.61 -9.23
C VAL A 494 -18.13 -1.06 -9.61
N ALA A 495 -18.65 -0.56 -10.73
CA ALA A 495 -19.90 -1.06 -11.29
C ALA A 495 -19.75 -2.56 -11.62
N SER A 496 -20.57 -3.42 -10.99
CA SER A 496 -20.62 -4.82 -11.39
C SER A 496 -21.35 -4.93 -12.73
N VAL A 497 -20.87 -5.82 -13.60
CA VAL A 497 -21.61 -6.14 -14.83
C VAL A 497 -22.79 -7.02 -14.42
N ALA A 498 -23.93 -6.40 -14.10
CA ALA A 498 -25.19 -7.09 -14.34
C ALA A 498 -25.26 -7.32 -15.85
N ALA A 499 -25.30 -8.59 -16.25
CA ALA A 499 -25.32 -9.00 -17.66
C ALA A 499 -26.24 -8.11 -18.48
N ALA A 500 -25.71 -7.49 -19.53
CA ALA A 500 -26.55 -6.89 -20.54
C ALA A 500 -27.58 -7.93 -21.01
N PRO A 501 -28.85 -7.57 -21.24
CA PRO A 501 -29.82 -8.50 -21.81
C PRO A 501 -29.27 -8.92 -23.17
N THR A 502 -28.82 -10.16 -23.26
CA THR A 502 -28.29 -10.72 -24.50
C THR A 502 -29.47 -10.97 -25.42
N GLU A 503 -29.67 -10.08 -26.39
CA GLU A 503 -30.35 -10.46 -27.61
C GLU A 503 -29.53 -11.59 -28.26
N LYS A 504 -30.15 -12.76 -28.34
CA LYS A 504 -29.61 -13.93 -29.01
C LYS A 504 -29.26 -13.56 -30.46
N ARG A 505 -27.98 -13.60 -30.80
CA ARG A 505 -27.53 -13.84 -32.17
C ARG A 505 -26.72 -15.13 -32.17
N ASP A 506 -27.33 -16.15 -32.73
CA ASP A 506 -26.68 -17.41 -33.09
C ASP A 506 -25.58 -17.15 -34.14
N LEU A 507 -24.38 -17.73 -33.93
CA LEU A 507 -23.42 -18.22 -34.93
C LEU A 507 -22.14 -18.73 -34.22
N PRO A 508 -21.33 -19.61 -34.84
CA PRO A 508 -20.92 -20.86 -34.22
C PRO A 508 -19.48 -20.88 -33.68
N LEU A 509 -19.29 -21.81 -32.74
CA LEU A 509 -18.05 -22.23 -32.12
C LEU A 509 -16.96 -22.63 -33.13
N LEU A 510 -15.78 -22.01 -33.01
CA LEU A 510 -14.49 -22.63 -33.34
C LEU A 510 -13.55 -22.41 -32.15
N GLY A 511 -13.03 -23.52 -31.62
CA GLY A 511 -12.30 -23.59 -30.37
C GLY A 511 -10.84 -23.18 -30.44
N GLY A 512 -10.27 -22.97 -29.27
CA GLY A 512 -8.84 -22.76 -29.04
C GLY A 512 -8.58 -22.53 -27.55
N HIS A 513 -7.98 -23.52 -26.90
CA HIS A 513 -7.76 -23.66 -25.47
C HIS A 513 -7.06 -22.47 -24.77
N SER A 514 -7.58 -22.07 -23.61
CA SER A 514 -6.77 -21.65 -22.46
C SER A 514 -7.50 -22.03 -21.15
N GLY A 515 -6.72 -22.48 -20.17
CA GLY A 515 -7.15 -23.26 -19.01
C GLY A 515 -7.98 -22.50 -17.97
N ILE A 516 -8.86 -23.27 -17.35
CA ILE A 516 -9.84 -22.91 -16.33
C ILE A 516 -9.15 -22.80 -14.96
N ILE A 517 -9.42 -21.71 -14.23
CA ILE A 517 -9.41 -21.70 -12.75
C ILE A 517 -10.87 -21.54 -12.28
N LYS A 518 -11.44 -22.64 -11.78
CA LYS A 518 -12.56 -22.75 -10.84
C LYS A 518 -12.12 -23.80 -9.82
N GLY A 519 -12.38 -23.74 -8.52
CA GLY A 519 -13.04 -22.78 -7.62
C GLY A 519 -12.56 -23.17 -6.20
N VAL A 520 -13.28 -23.04 -5.09
CA VAL A 520 -14.69 -22.78 -4.76
C VAL A 520 -14.70 -22.40 -3.26
N GLY A 521 -15.65 -21.56 -2.84
CA GLY A 521 -15.98 -21.29 -1.43
C GLY A 521 -16.79 -22.42 -0.76
N PRO A 522 -17.78 -22.11 0.10
CA PRO A 522 -17.58 -22.02 1.54
C PRO A 522 -18.34 -23.08 2.36
N LEU A 523 -17.90 -23.22 3.61
CA LEU A 523 -18.51 -23.98 4.71
C LEU A 523 -19.81 -23.29 5.17
N LEU A 524 -20.91 -24.04 5.27
CA LEU A 524 -21.90 -24.04 6.37
C LEU A 524 -23.11 -24.89 5.93
N ASP A 525 -23.27 -26.05 6.59
CA ASP A 525 -24.56 -26.53 7.11
C ASP A 525 -24.32 -27.85 7.87
N SER A 526 -24.61 -27.86 9.16
CA SER A 526 -24.61 -29.05 10.01
C SER A 526 -25.59 -28.85 11.15
N VAL A 527 -26.85 -29.22 10.94
CA VAL A 527 -27.75 -29.77 11.97
C VAL A 527 -28.72 -30.73 11.26
N GLU A 528 -29.06 -31.82 11.97
CA GLU A 528 -30.07 -32.85 11.68
C GLU A 528 -29.61 -34.12 10.95
N SER A 529 -29.22 -35.14 11.73
CA SER A 529 -29.82 -36.46 11.54
C SER A 529 -29.95 -37.24 12.87
N LEU A 530 -31.21 -37.48 13.25
CA LEU A 530 -31.67 -38.53 14.15
C LEU A 530 -32.02 -39.77 13.28
N VAL A 531 -31.16 -40.81 13.33
CA VAL A 531 -31.43 -42.27 13.57
C VAL A 531 -32.85 -42.83 13.22
N PRO A 532 -33.04 -44.11 12.78
CA PRO A 532 -32.23 -45.04 11.96
C PRO A 532 -33.06 -45.97 11.01
N ALA A 533 -32.35 -46.94 10.41
CA ALA A 533 -32.78 -48.32 10.07
C ALA A 533 -33.28 -48.62 8.64
N LEU A 534 -32.58 -49.51 7.92
CA LEU A 534 -32.94 -50.94 7.77
C LEU A 534 -32.18 -51.59 6.60
N GLY A 535 -31.59 -52.76 6.87
CA GLY A 535 -31.27 -53.84 5.89
C GLY A 535 -30.01 -53.63 5.05
N GLY A 536 -29.08 -54.57 4.90
CA GLY A 536 -29.07 -55.99 5.23
C GLY A 536 -28.22 -56.73 4.19
N SER A 537 -27.49 -57.75 4.65
CA SER A 537 -26.65 -58.72 3.91
C SER A 537 -25.31 -58.20 3.36
N GLY A 538 -24.18 -58.88 3.49
CA GLY A 538 -23.87 -60.20 4.04
C GLY A 538 -22.49 -60.66 3.57
N ASN A 539 -21.86 -61.54 4.36
CA ASN A 539 -20.59 -62.27 4.17
C ASN A 539 -19.30 -61.44 4.38
N GLY A 540 -18.41 -61.73 5.33
CA GLY A 540 -18.02 -63.01 5.97
C GLY A 540 -16.54 -63.21 5.68
N GLN A 541 -15.63 -63.01 6.64
CA GLN A 541 -14.80 -64.01 7.34
C GLN A 541 -13.61 -63.19 7.90
N GLY A 542 -12.98 -63.39 9.05
CA GLY A 542 -13.08 -64.31 10.17
C GLY A 542 -11.82 -64.07 11.04
N GLU A 543 -11.96 -64.25 12.36
CA GLU A 543 -10.93 -64.70 13.34
C GLU A 543 -9.62 -63.88 13.51
N ASP A 544 -8.99 -63.72 14.67
CA ASP A 544 -9.25 -64.03 16.07
C ASP A 544 -8.15 -63.33 16.93
N THR A 545 -8.32 -63.39 18.24
CA THR A 545 -7.30 -63.30 19.33
C THR A 545 -7.27 -62.08 20.27
N ALA A 546 -7.94 -62.28 21.43
CA ALA A 546 -7.43 -62.24 22.81
C ALA A 546 -6.67 -60.99 23.35
N GLY A 547 -7.23 -60.42 24.44
CA GLY A 547 -6.57 -59.48 25.38
C GLY A 547 -5.59 -60.16 26.36
N PRO A 548 -5.48 -59.76 27.65
CA PRO A 548 -6.05 -58.61 28.38
C PRO A 548 -5.02 -57.93 29.35
N ILE A 549 -5.52 -57.22 30.38
CA ILE A 549 -4.93 -56.85 31.71
C ILE A 549 -4.97 -55.32 31.94
N LEU A 550 -6.00 -54.80 32.65
CA LEU A 550 -6.02 -54.43 34.10
C LEU A 550 -5.01 -53.31 34.44
N SER A 551 -5.28 -52.23 35.18
CA SER A 551 -6.28 -51.87 36.19
C SER A 551 -6.06 -50.38 36.51
N GLY A 552 -7.06 -49.56 36.84
CA GLY A 552 -7.33 -49.30 38.24
C GLY A 552 -8.05 -47.95 38.44
N LEU A 553 -9.19 -48.03 39.10
CA LEU A 553 -10.11 -46.97 39.52
C LEU A 553 -9.64 -46.25 40.79
N GLY A 554 -10.13 -45.02 41.00
CA GLY A 554 -10.25 -44.39 42.32
C GLY A 554 -10.41 -42.86 42.24
N LYS A 555 -11.61 -42.34 41.96
CA LYS A 555 -12.58 -41.74 42.92
C LYS A 555 -12.10 -40.48 43.69
N LEU A 556 -12.72 -39.34 43.30
CA LEU A 556 -13.28 -38.21 44.08
C LEU A 556 -13.67 -38.52 45.56
N PRO A 557 -14.01 -37.56 46.47
CA PRO A 557 -14.49 -36.18 46.21
C PRO A 557 -14.10 -35.04 47.23
N LEU A 558 -14.49 -33.81 46.84
CA LEU A 558 -15.13 -32.71 47.60
C LEU A 558 -14.66 -32.32 49.03
N GLY A 559 -14.30 -31.04 49.16
CA GLY A 559 -15.03 -30.10 50.04
C GLY A 559 -14.32 -29.65 51.32
N GLY A 560 -14.19 -28.32 51.50
CA GLY A 560 -14.00 -27.76 52.84
C GLY A 560 -13.41 -26.35 52.93
N ARG A 561 -14.31 -25.35 52.87
CA ARG A 561 -14.23 -23.97 53.38
C ARG A 561 -13.35 -22.93 52.68
#